data_AF-A0A6B3VXN3-F1
#
_entry.id   AF-A0A6B3VXN3-F1
#
_cell.length_a   1.000
_cell.length_b   1.000
_cell.length_c   1.000
_cell.angle_alpha   90.00
_cell.angle_beta   90.00
_cell.angle_gamma   90.00
#
_symmetry.space_group_name_H-M   'P 1'
#
loop_
_entity.id
_entity.type
_entity.pdbx_description
1 polymer ?
#
loop_
_entity_poly.entity_id
_entity_poly.type
_entity_poly.pdbx_seq_one_letter_code
_entity_poly.pdbx_strand_id
1 'polypeptide(L)'
;MNKISLTALLISIILFSFFFLENTATIANNKMDLAILAETLQDEDVVIKEWSLHARKITPEMNSKEEINQFFKQLKKQFPEWDWTTKKSERHYEIKGELLNLSSQPYNETIHLRSSANKNKFETYITYEIKGYKWSKEAELFVSKIAKKKIDDIFRGNVTIFSCIKGEFSDRIEKALSRKANKFLTILDGEEIEALSEDSFVSVSAYTPLLGEVISNETNKMNLQLALRTEGLGARTTIVVGTPIITVEY
;
A
#
# COMPACT_ATOMS: atom_id res chain seq x y z
N MET A 1 59.45 -12.02 2.84
CA MET A 1 58.29 -11.29 3.41
C MET A 1 58.20 -11.62 4.89
N ASN A 2 58.41 -10.64 5.77
CA ASN A 2 58.42 -10.88 7.22
C ASN A 2 57.04 -11.36 7.68
N LYS A 3 56.97 -12.34 8.61
CA LYS A 3 55.69 -12.90 9.10
C LYS A 3 54.69 -11.83 9.54
N ILE A 4 55.18 -10.72 10.09
CA ILE A 4 54.40 -9.55 10.52
C ILE A 4 53.71 -8.84 9.34
N SER A 5 54.36 -8.79 8.17
CA SER A 5 53.79 -8.21 6.94
C SER A 5 52.71 -9.10 6.33
N LEU A 6 52.81 -10.42 6.49
CA LEU A 6 51.78 -11.37 6.00
C LEU A 6 50.52 -11.33 6.88
N THR A 7 50.68 -11.22 8.21
CA THR A 7 49.55 -11.11 9.14
C THR A 7 48.80 -9.79 9.00
N ALA A 8 49.50 -8.68 8.76
CA ALA A 8 48.86 -7.38 8.52
C ALA A 8 48.03 -7.37 7.22
N LEU A 9 48.52 -8.05 6.18
CA LEU A 9 47.80 -8.18 4.91
C LEU A 9 46.50 -9.00 5.06
N LEU A 10 46.55 -10.11 5.83
CA LEU A 10 45.37 -10.95 6.09
C LEU A 10 44.29 -10.21 6.89
N ILE A 11 44.68 -9.43 7.91
CA ILE A 11 43.73 -8.64 8.72
C ILE A 11 43.10 -7.53 7.87
N SER A 12 43.87 -6.90 6.99
CA SER A 12 43.36 -5.91 6.02
C SER A 12 42.31 -6.50 5.08
N ILE A 13 42.52 -7.71 4.55
CA ILE A 13 41.57 -8.38 3.65
C ILE A 13 40.29 -8.75 4.41
N ILE A 14 40.40 -9.21 5.65
CA ILE A 14 39.24 -9.54 6.49
C ILE A 14 38.44 -8.27 6.80
N LEU A 15 39.09 -7.18 7.24
CA LEU A 15 38.43 -5.90 7.50
C LEU A 15 37.81 -5.30 6.23
N PHE A 16 38.45 -5.45 5.07
CA PHE A 16 37.87 -5.05 3.78
C PHE A 16 36.63 -5.88 3.48
N SER A 17 36.66 -7.21 3.67
CA SER A 17 35.50 -8.08 3.45
C SER A 17 34.32 -7.77 4.39
N PHE A 18 34.57 -7.32 5.63
CA PHE A 18 33.51 -6.84 6.52
C PHE A 18 32.95 -5.48 6.08
N PHE A 19 33.77 -4.60 5.49
CA PHE A 19 33.29 -3.32 4.96
C PHE A 19 32.44 -3.46 3.68
N PHE A 20 32.58 -4.57 2.95
CA PHE A 20 31.71 -4.91 1.80
C PHE A 20 30.44 -5.69 2.18
N LEU A 21 30.23 -6.02 3.47
CA LEU A 21 29.02 -6.71 3.95
C LEU A 21 27.94 -5.75 4.48
N GLU A 22 28.21 -4.44 4.59
CA GLU A 22 27.23 -3.42 5.00
C GLU A 22 26.59 -2.64 3.83
N ASN A 23 26.75 -3.15 2.61
CA ASN A 23 25.94 -2.73 1.48
C ASN A 23 25.15 -3.94 0.97
N THR A 24 24.26 -4.47 1.81
CA THR A 24 23.05 -5.06 1.26
C THR A 24 22.27 -3.91 0.64
N ALA A 25 22.63 -3.60 -0.61
CA ALA A 25 21.71 -2.97 -1.52
C ALA A 25 20.43 -3.78 -1.39
N THR A 26 19.44 -3.20 -0.72
CA THR A 26 18.07 -3.69 -0.67
C THR A 26 17.78 -4.12 -2.09
N ILE A 27 17.56 -5.42 -2.30
CA ILE A 27 17.17 -5.92 -3.61
C ILE A 27 15.96 -5.07 -3.94
N ALA A 28 16.12 -4.14 -4.87
CA ALA A 28 15.03 -3.28 -5.32
C ALA A 28 14.10 -4.22 -6.07
N ASN A 29 13.26 -4.92 -5.33
CA ASN A 29 12.16 -5.65 -5.87
C ASN A 29 11.25 -4.56 -6.43
N ASN A 30 11.32 -4.33 -7.74
CA ASN A 30 10.48 -3.34 -8.44
C ASN A 30 8.97 -3.66 -8.36
N LYS A 31 8.63 -4.73 -7.64
CA LYS A 31 7.28 -5.18 -7.34
C LYS A 31 6.64 -4.22 -6.33
N MET A 32 5.42 -3.79 -6.62
CA MET A 32 4.67 -2.96 -5.66
C MET A 32 4.28 -3.79 -4.44
N ASP A 33 4.24 -3.16 -3.27
CA ASP A 33 3.85 -3.77 -1.99
C ASP A 33 2.56 -4.60 -2.11
N LEU A 34 1.55 -4.10 -2.83
CA LEU A 34 0.31 -4.83 -3.09
C LEU A 34 0.53 -6.22 -3.71
N ALA A 35 1.47 -6.32 -4.65
CA ALA A 35 1.74 -7.58 -5.32
C ALA A 35 2.55 -8.55 -4.44
N ILE A 36 3.37 -8.04 -3.52
CA ILE A 36 4.05 -8.85 -2.48
C ILE A 36 3.02 -9.44 -1.52
N LEU A 37 2.07 -8.62 -1.05
CA LEU A 37 0.97 -9.07 -0.19
C LEU A 37 0.09 -10.12 -0.91
N ALA A 38 -0.21 -9.90 -2.19
CA ALA A 38 -1.08 -10.81 -2.93
C ALA A 38 -0.46 -12.19 -3.12
N GLU A 39 0.82 -12.25 -3.51
CA GLU A 39 1.58 -13.50 -3.63
C GLU A 39 1.63 -14.25 -2.30
N THR A 40 1.99 -13.55 -1.22
CA THR A 40 2.07 -14.12 0.13
C THR A 40 0.76 -14.77 0.58
N LEU A 41 -0.38 -14.10 0.31
CA LEU A 41 -1.68 -14.62 0.68
C LEU A 41 -2.12 -15.80 -0.20
N GLN A 42 -1.82 -15.76 -1.50
CA GLN A 42 -2.16 -16.86 -2.40
C GLN A 42 -1.38 -18.14 -2.10
N ASP A 43 -0.12 -18.02 -1.70
CA ASP A 43 0.72 -19.16 -1.27
C ASP A 43 0.18 -19.84 0.00
N GLU A 44 -0.65 -19.14 0.76
CA GLU A 44 -1.31 -19.60 1.99
C GLU A 44 -2.78 -19.99 1.77
N ASP A 45 -3.14 -20.33 0.53
CA ASP A 45 -4.49 -20.75 0.11
C ASP A 45 -5.59 -19.72 0.43
N VAL A 46 -5.24 -18.44 0.59
CA VAL A 46 -6.21 -17.37 0.80
C VAL A 46 -6.86 -16.99 -0.52
N VAL A 47 -8.19 -17.08 -0.58
CA VAL A 47 -8.95 -16.64 -1.74
C VAL A 47 -9.14 -15.12 -1.66
N ILE A 48 -8.33 -14.38 -2.42
CA ILE A 48 -8.45 -12.91 -2.53
C ILE A 48 -9.81 -12.54 -3.15
N LYS A 49 -10.57 -11.72 -2.43
CA LYS A 49 -11.90 -11.24 -2.83
C LYS A 49 -11.85 -9.85 -3.40
N GLU A 50 -11.06 -9.00 -2.76
CA GLU A 50 -10.91 -7.60 -3.11
C GLU A 50 -9.46 -7.17 -2.87
N TRP A 51 -8.97 -6.29 -3.72
CA TRP A 51 -7.72 -5.59 -3.52
C TRP A 51 -7.92 -4.12 -3.88
N SER A 52 -7.14 -3.27 -3.22
CA SER A 52 -7.15 -1.84 -3.52
C SER A 52 -5.76 -1.23 -3.41
N LEU A 53 -5.57 -0.18 -4.19
CA LEU A 53 -4.43 0.71 -4.13
C LEU A 53 -4.96 2.12 -4.03
N HIS A 54 -4.55 2.86 -3.01
CA HIS A 54 -4.98 4.21 -2.73
C HIS A 54 -3.78 5.12 -2.55
N ALA A 55 -3.55 6.02 -3.49
CA ALA A 55 -2.53 7.07 -3.39
C ALA A 55 -3.20 8.37 -2.92
N ARG A 56 -2.60 9.05 -1.93
CA ARG A 56 -3.11 10.31 -1.39
C ARG A 56 -2.01 11.33 -1.22
N LYS A 57 -2.28 12.57 -1.65
CA LYS A 57 -1.38 13.71 -1.45
C LYS A 57 -2.15 14.97 -1.07
N ILE A 58 -1.67 15.66 -0.04
CA ILE A 58 -2.04 17.06 0.22
C ILE A 58 -1.21 17.92 -0.71
N THR A 59 -1.83 18.89 -1.37
CA THR A 59 -1.17 19.79 -2.33
C THR A 59 -1.24 21.24 -1.82
N PRO A 60 -0.41 21.64 -0.84
CA PRO A 60 -0.39 23.03 -0.33
C PRO A 60 -0.12 24.08 -1.41
N GLU A 61 0.56 23.67 -2.49
CA GLU A 61 0.84 24.47 -3.67
C GLU A 61 -0.43 24.83 -4.48
N MET A 62 -1.52 24.10 -4.29
CA MET A 62 -2.79 24.32 -4.99
C MET A 62 -3.80 24.95 -4.04
N ASN A 63 -3.65 26.27 -3.82
CA ASN A 63 -4.40 27.01 -2.82
C ASN A 63 -5.30 28.13 -3.38
N SER A 64 -5.33 28.29 -4.71
CA SER A 64 -6.25 29.20 -5.44
C SER A 64 -7.21 28.46 -6.37
N LYS A 65 -8.33 29.12 -6.73
CA LYS A 65 -9.32 28.56 -7.67
C LYS A 65 -8.73 28.37 -9.06
N GLU A 66 -7.84 29.27 -9.46
CA GLU A 66 -7.17 29.28 -10.76
C GLU A 66 -6.25 28.06 -10.90
N GLU A 67 -5.42 27.78 -9.89
CA GLU A 67 -4.56 26.59 -9.86
C GLU A 67 -5.36 25.29 -9.90
N ILE A 68 -6.43 25.20 -9.09
CA ILE A 68 -7.33 24.02 -9.08
C ILE A 68 -7.92 23.79 -10.48
N ASN A 69 -8.43 24.86 -11.11
CA ASN A 69 -9.01 24.75 -12.46
C ASN A 69 -7.96 24.41 -13.53
N GLN A 70 -6.73 24.94 -13.42
CA GLN A 70 -5.64 24.60 -14.35
C GLN A 70 -5.23 23.14 -14.23
N PHE A 71 -5.05 22.66 -12.99
CA PHE A 71 -4.73 21.25 -12.74
C PHE A 71 -5.85 20.33 -13.22
N PHE A 72 -7.11 20.67 -12.97
CA PHE A 72 -8.24 19.91 -13.50
C PHE A 72 -8.26 19.84 -15.03
N LYS A 73 -7.96 20.94 -15.73
CA LYS A 73 -7.85 20.93 -17.19
C LYS A 73 -6.74 20.00 -17.67
N GLN A 74 -5.63 19.92 -16.94
CA GLN A 74 -4.53 18.99 -17.25
C GLN A 74 -4.98 17.53 -17.07
N LEU A 75 -5.64 17.21 -15.95
CA LEU A 75 -6.18 15.87 -15.71
C LEU A 75 -7.17 15.44 -16.80
N LYS A 76 -8.12 16.31 -17.18
CA LYS A 76 -9.07 16.01 -18.26
C LYS A 76 -8.41 15.77 -19.61
N LYS A 77 -7.33 16.50 -19.90
CA LYS A 77 -6.56 16.31 -21.13
C LYS A 77 -5.81 14.98 -21.12
N GLN A 78 -5.31 14.58 -19.96
CA GLN A 78 -4.54 13.35 -19.78
C GLN A 78 -5.41 12.10 -19.73
N PHE A 79 -6.62 12.23 -19.18
CA PHE A 79 -7.59 11.15 -19.00
C PHE A 79 -8.94 11.51 -19.65
N PRO A 80 -8.96 11.65 -21.00
CA PRO A 80 -10.16 12.05 -21.74
C PRO A 80 -11.27 11.01 -21.72
N GLU A 81 -10.95 9.73 -21.48
CA GLU A 81 -11.89 8.61 -21.45
C GLU A 81 -12.65 8.44 -20.12
N TRP A 82 -12.31 9.24 -19.10
CA TRP A 82 -12.91 9.15 -17.77
C TRP A 82 -14.21 9.96 -17.70
N ASP A 83 -15.16 9.48 -16.90
CA ASP A 83 -16.36 10.26 -16.59
C ASP A 83 -16.04 11.26 -15.48
N TRP A 84 -16.23 12.55 -15.76
CA TRP A 84 -15.83 13.64 -14.87
C TRP A 84 -17.03 14.39 -14.33
N THR A 85 -17.25 14.28 -13.03
CA THR A 85 -18.23 15.08 -12.29
C THR A 85 -17.55 16.18 -11.50
N THR A 86 -18.31 17.25 -11.23
CA THR A 86 -17.78 18.43 -10.55
C THR A 86 -18.88 19.05 -9.70
N LYS A 87 -18.59 19.28 -8.41
CA LYS A 87 -19.44 20.04 -7.49
C LYS A 87 -18.66 21.24 -7.01
N LYS A 88 -19.21 22.43 -7.19
CA LYS A 88 -18.57 23.70 -6.84
C LYS A 88 -19.50 24.52 -5.97
N SER A 89 -18.95 25.08 -4.92
CA SER A 89 -19.54 26.15 -4.11
C SER A 89 -18.48 27.22 -3.87
N GLU A 90 -18.83 28.31 -3.20
CA GLU A 90 -17.85 29.36 -2.89
C GLU A 90 -16.66 28.86 -2.07
N ARG A 91 -16.90 27.88 -1.18
CA ARG A 91 -15.94 27.38 -0.19
C ARG A 91 -15.52 25.92 -0.39
N HIS A 92 -16.14 25.20 -1.31
CA HIS A 92 -15.84 23.78 -1.55
C HIS A 92 -15.78 23.49 -3.05
N TYR A 93 -14.74 22.77 -3.45
CA TYR A 93 -14.56 22.22 -4.79
C TYR A 93 -14.37 20.71 -4.66
N GLU A 94 -15.19 19.96 -5.37
CA GLU A 94 -15.09 18.52 -5.50
C GLU A 94 -15.07 18.18 -6.98
N ILE A 95 -14.03 17.46 -7.39
CA ILE A 95 -13.86 16.98 -8.76
C ILE A 95 -13.61 15.49 -8.66
N LYS A 96 -14.44 14.72 -9.35
CA LYS A 96 -14.36 13.25 -9.33
C LYS A 96 -14.30 12.75 -10.77
N GLY A 97 -13.24 12.03 -11.09
CA GLY A 97 -13.07 11.29 -12.33
C GLY A 97 -13.24 9.81 -12.05
N GLU A 98 -14.02 9.10 -12.87
CA GLU A 98 -14.31 7.69 -12.66
C GLU A 98 -14.14 6.89 -13.96
N LEU A 99 -13.53 5.72 -13.83
CA LEU A 99 -13.44 4.70 -14.88
C LEU A 99 -13.98 3.39 -14.27
N LEU A 100 -15.27 3.13 -14.46
CA LEU A 100 -16.00 2.06 -13.78
C LEU A 100 -16.58 1.04 -14.76
N ASN A 101 -16.69 -0.22 -14.30
CA ASN A 101 -17.49 -1.28 -14.92
C ASN A 101 -17.18 -1.51 -16.42
N LEU A 102 -15.93 -1.28 -16.83
CA LEU A 102 -15.50 -1.59 -18.19
C LEU A 102 -15.48 -3.11 -18.34
N SER A 103 -16.23 -3.66 -19.30
CA SER A 103 -16.34 -5.11 -19.49
C SER A 103 -15.01 -5.83 -19.73
N SER A 104 -13.97 -5.07 -20.11
CA SER A 104 -12.61 -5.55 -20.33
C SER A 104 -11.67 -5.40 -19.12
N GLN A 105 -12.08 -4.74 -18.03
CA GLN A 105 -11.23 -4.45 -16.86
C GLN A 105 -11.86 -4.98 -15.57
N PRO A 106 -11.17 -5.85 -14.80
CA PRO A 106 -11.68 -6.41 -13.55
C PRO A 106 -11.50 -5.47 -12.34
N TYR A 107 -11.32 -4.18 -12.58
CA TYR A 107 -11.08 -3.16 -11.56
C TYR A 107 -11.71 -1.83 -11.97
N ASN A 108 -11.95 -1.02 -10.95
CA ASN A 108 -12.46 0.35 -11.06
C ASN A 108 -11.36 1.32 -10.66
N GLU A 109 -11.34 2.48 -11.31
CA GLU A 109 -10.41 3.57 -10.99
C GLU A 109 -11.18 4.86 -10.64
N THR A 110 -10.69 5.61 -9.66
CA THR A 110 -11.27 6.89 -9.25
C THR A 110 -10.19 7.90 -8.91
N ILE A 111 -10.28 9.09 -9.49
CA ILE A 111 -9.48 10.25 -9.10
C ILE A 111 -10.42 11.21 -8.38
N HIS A 112 -10.01 11.66 -7.21
CA HIS A 112 -10.78 12.62 -6.42
C HIS A 112 -9.90 13.79 -6.03
N LEU A 113 -10.27 15.00 -6.45
CA LEU A 113 -9.72 16.23 -5.94
C LEU A 113 -10.77 16.92 -5.08
N ARG A 114 -10.41 17.17 -3.83
CA ARG A 114 -11.24 17.91 -2.88
C ARG A 114 -10.48 19.09 -2.34
N SER A 115 -11.16 20.21 -2.28
CA SER A 115 -10.60 21.46 -1.81
C SER A 115 -11.62 22.22 -1.01
N SER A 116 -11.23 22.62 0.20
CA SER A 116 -12.08 23.37 1.13
C SER A 116 -11.39 24.66 1.52
N ALA A 117 -12.14 25.75 1.58
CA ALA A 117 -11.64 27.04 2.03
C ALA A 117 -11.42 26.99 3.55
N ASN A 118 -10.16 27.08 3.97
CA ASN A 118 -9.77 27.31 5.35
C ASN A 118 -9.20 28.73 5.47
N LYS A 119 -9.94 29.61 6.16
CA LYS A 119 -9.67 31.05 6.22
C LYS A 119 -9.63 31.68 4.81
N ASN A 120 -8.44 32.08 4.33
CA ASN A 120 -8.21 32.75 3.04
C ASN A 120 -7.49 31.87 2.00
N LYS A 121 -7.30 30.58 2.29
CA LYS A 121 -6.62 29.64 1.38
C LYS A 121 -7.44 28.37 1.23
N PHE A 122 -7.27 27.71 0.09
CA PHE A 122 -7.81 26.38 -0.10
C PHE A 122 -6.84 25.32 0.44
N GLU A 123 -7.36 24.39 1.23
CA GLU A 123 -6.68 23.14 1.56
C GLU A 123 -7.14 22.08 0.57
N THR A 124 -6.25 21.74 -0.36
CA THR A 124 -6.53 20.80 -1.43
C THR A 124 -5.83 19.48 -1.17
N TYR A 125 -6.55 18.38 -1.35
CA TYR A 125 -5.99 17.05 -1.42
C TYR A 125 -6.52 16.32 -2.65
N ILE A 126 -5.65 15.47 -3.20
CA ILE A 126 -5.96 14.58 -4.30
C ILE A 126 -5.78 13.14 -3.85
N THR A 127 -6.70 12.28 -4.27
CA THR A 127 -6.61 10.83 -4.14
C THR A 127 -6.75 10.17 -5.49
N TYR A 128 -6.05 9.05 -5.67
CA TYR A 128 -6.25 8.13 -6.78
C TYR A 128 -6.42 6.73 -6.19
N GLU A 129 -7.55 6.11 -6.48
CA GLU A 129 -7.92 4.81 -5.97
C GLU A 129 -8.15 3.84 -7.13
N ILE A 130 -7.65 2.62 -6.95
CA ILE A 130 -7.90 1.48 -7.79
C ILE A 130 -8.50 0.41 -6.89
N LYS A 131 -9.65 -0.14 -7.28
CA LYS A 131 -10.31 -1.23 -6.56
C LYS A 131 -10.64 -2.36 -7.51
N GLY A 132 -10.08 -3.53 -7.26
CA GLY A 132 -10.28 -4.71 -8.10
C GLY A 132 -10.79 -5.92 -7.32
N TYR A 133 -11.33 -6.87 -8.09
CA TYR A 133 -11.92 -8.09 -7.55
C TYR A 133 -11.16 -9.30 -8.05
N LYS A 134 -10.80 -10.19 -7.11
CA LYS A 134 -9.89 -11.32 -7.34
C LYS A 134 -8.51 -10.87 -7.82
N TRP A 135 -7.47 -11.56 -7.36
CA TRP A 135 -6.12 -11.32 -7.85
C TRP A 135 -5.81 -12.25 -9.02
N SER A 136 -5.21 -11.72 -10.08
CA SER A 136 -4.79 -12.46 -11.27
C SER A 136 -3.47 -11.93 -11.81
N LYS A 137 -2.85 -12.65 -12.75
CA LYS A 137 -1.61 -12.20 -13.41
C LYS A 137 -1.81 -10.89 -14.17
N GLU A 138 -3.00 -10.68 -14.74
CA GLU A 138 -3.37 -9.43 -15.41
C GLU A 138 -3.45 -8.26 -14.42
N ALA A 139 -4.03 -8.49 -13.23
CA ALA A 139 -4.06 -7.50 -12.15
C ALA A 139 -2.64 -7.14 -11.68
N GLU A 140 -1.79 -8.13 -11.47
CA GLU A 140 -0.39 -7.92 -11.08
C GLU A 140 0.40 -7.11 -12.11
N LEU A 141 0.25 -7.43 -13.40
CA LEU A 141 0.89 -6.70 -14.50
C LEU A 141 0.38 -5.26 -14.60
N PHE A 142 -0.93 -5.06 -14.43
CA PHE A 142 -1.54 -3.74 -14.42
C PHE A 142 -0.99 -2.90 -13.26
N VAL A 143 -1.01 -3.42 -12.03
CA VAL A 143 -0.52 -2.72 -10.83
C VAL A 143 0.94 -2.35 -11.01
N SER A 144 1.79 -3.32 -11.34
CA SER A 144 3.25 -3.12 -11.37
C SER A 144 3.75 -2.18 -12.46
N LYS A 145 2.95 -1.92 -13.51
CA LYS A 145 3.36 -1.09 -14.66
C LYS A 145 2.47 0.12 -14.87
N ILE A 146 1.17 -0.11 -15.03
CA ILE A 146 0.22 0.92 -15.45
C ILE A 146 -0.19 1.78 -14.26
N ALA A 147 -0.55 1.17 -13.12
CA ALA A 147 -0.93 1.91 -11.93
C ALA A 147 0.22 2.79 -11.42
N LYS A 148 1.44 2.22 -11.32
CA LYS A 148 2.64 2.96 -10.94
C LYS A 148 2.87 4.20 -11.80
N LYS A 149 2.80 4.05 -13.13
CA LYS A 149 2.94 5.17 -14.05
C LYS A 149 1.84 6.22 -13.88
N LYS A 150 0.58 5.80 -13.73
CA LYS A 150 -0.55 6.72 -13.50
C LYS A 150 -0.35 7.51 -12.21
N ILE A 151 0.13 6.88 -11.13
CA ILE A 151 0.48 7.55 -9.88
C ILE A 151 1.54 8.62 -10.14
N ASP A 152 2.64 8.27 -10.81
CA ASP A 152 3.72 9.23 -11.12
C ASP A 152 3.23 10.40 -11.98
N ASP A 153 2.31 10.16 -12.92
CA ASP A 153 1.78 11.22 -13.76
C ASP A 153 0.77 12.13 -13.03
N ILE A 154 -0.04 11.57 -12.10
CA ILE A 154 -1.04 12.31 -11.32
C ILE A 154 -0.36 13.13 -10.21
N PHE A 155 0.62 12.54 -9.53
CA PHE A 155 1.27 13.12 -8.36
C PHE A 155 2.69 13.54 -8.70
N ARG A 156 2.97 14.86 -8.60
CA ARG A 156 4.35 15.34 -8.68
C ARG A 156 5.07 15.10 -7.36
N GLY A 157 6.19 14.37 -7.39
CA GLY A 157 7.00 14.08 -6.21
C GLY A 157 6.44 12.97 -5.34
N ASN A 158 6.92 12.88 -4.09
CA ASN A 158 6.57 11.78 -3.20
C ASN A 158 5.07 11.78 -2.84
N VAL A 159 4.46 10.61 -2.94
CA VAL A 159 3.07 10.33 -2.59
C VAL A 159 3.04 9.10 -1.69
N THR A 160 2.19 9.10 -0.68
CA THR A 160 1.98 7.91 0.15
C THR A 160 1.00 6.99 -0.55
N ILE A 161 1.39 5.72 -0.70
CA ILE A 161 0.56 4.68 -1.30
C ILE A 161 0.09 3.74 -0.21
N PHE A 162 -1.21 3.53 -0.14
CA PHE A 162 -1.84 2.53 0.71
C PHE A 162 -2.27 1.37 -0.17
N SER A 163 -1.96 0.14 0.23
CA SER A 163 -2.39 -1.07 -0.45
C SER A 163 -3.15 -1.93 0.54
N CYS A 164 -4.29 -2.48 0.13
CA CYS A 164 -5.10 -3.37 0.97
C CYS A 164 -5.55 -4.59 0.18
N ILE A 165 -5.49 -5.76 0.81
CA ILE A 165 -6.05 -7.00 0.30
C ILE A 165 -7.03 -7.56 1.32
N LYS A 166 -8.24 -7.88 0.85
CA LYS A 166 -9.24 -8.64 1.58
C LYS A 166 -9.36 -10.02 0.97
N GLY A 167 -9.10 -11.03 1.77
CA GLY A 167 -9.15 -12.43 1.40
C GLY A 167 -9.94 -13.25 2.40
N GLU A 168 -10.26 -14.47 2.01
CA GLU A 168 -10.99 -15.39 2.86
C GLU A 168 -10.43 -16.80 2.71
N PHE A 169 -10.34 -17.51 3.82
CA PHE A 169 -9.93 -18.91 3.86
C PHE A 169 -10.82 -19.69 4.82
N SER A 170 -11.00 -20.97 4.51
CA SER A 170 -11.72 -21.91 5.37
C SER A 170 -10.70 -22.70 6.15
N ASP A 171 -10.82 -22.70 7.47
CA ASP A 171 -9.99 -23.57 8.29
C ASP A 171 -10.88 -24.68 8.88
N ARG A 172 -10.51 -25.93 8.60
CA ARG A 172 -11.18 -27.10 9.19
C ARG A 172 -10.67 -27.39 10.61
N ILE A 173 -9.64 -26.67 11.07
CA ILE A 173 -9.01 -26.86 12.36
C ILE A 173 -9.25 -25.62 13.22
N GLU A 174 -9.82 -25.81 14.41
CA GLU A 174 -9.99 -24.78 15.45
C GLU A 174 -8.62 -24.35 16.03
N LYS A 175 -7.83 -23.62 15.25
CA LYS A 175 -6.66 -22.88 15.76
C LYS A 175 -7.10 -21.47 16.15
N ALA A 176 -6.68 -21.03 17.34
CA ALA A 176 -6.87 -19.65 17.78
C ALA A 176 -6.42 -18.64 16.71
N LEU A 177 -7.23 -17.59 16.50
CA LEU A 177 -6.98 -16.56 15.49
C LEU A 177 -5.60 -15.92 15.64
N SER A 178 -5.12 -15.69 16.85
CA SER A 178 -3.82 -15.09 17.12
C SER A 178 -2.67 -15.93 16.57
N ARG A 179 -2.80 -17.26 16.58
CA ARG A 179 -1.81 -18.16 15.97
C ARG A 179 -1.80 -18.06 14.45
N LYS A 180 -2.96 -17.82 13.83
CA LYS A 180 -3.06 -17.59 12.39
C LYS A 180 -2.46 -16.25 12.02
N ALA A 181 -2.74 -15.20 12.80
CA ALA A 181 -2.14 -13.89 12.61
C ALA A 181 -0.61 -13.98 12.69
N ASN A 182 -0.07 -14.66 13.71
CA ASN A 182 1.38 -14.87 13.85
C ASN A 182 1.98 -15.68 12.69
N LYS A 183 1.23 -16.63 12.10
CA LYS A 183 1.68 -17.34 10.90
C LYS A 183 1.87 -16.38 9.73
N PHE A 184 0.85 -15.58 9.40
CA PHE A 184 0.96 -14.58 8.31
C PHE A 184 2.05 -13.56 8.59
N LEU A 185 2.16 -13.09 9.84
CA LEU A 185 3.20 -12.17 10.25
C LEU A 185 4.60 -12.77 10.04
N THR A 186 4.82 -14.03 10.43
CA THR A 186 6.10 -14.73 10.23
C THR A 186 6.46 -14.85 8.75
N ILE A 187 5.47 -15.17 7.89
CA ILE A 187 5.70 -15.30 6.45
C ILE A 187 6.08 -13.95 5.83
N LEU A 188 5.49 -12.87 6.33
CA LEU A 188 5.80 -11.50 5.92
C LEU A 188 7.08 -10.95 6.57
N ASP A 189 7.87 -11.75 7.29
CA ASP A 189 9.05 -11.29 8.05
C ASP A 189 8.71 -10.09 8.96
N GLY A 190 7.53 -10.17 9.59
CA GLY A 190 6.95 -9.10 10.37
C GLY A 190 7.36 -9.14 11.83
N GLU A 191 7.81 -8.00 12.35
CA GLU A 191 8.00 -7.72 13.76
C GLU A 191 6.75 -7.04 14.32
N GLU A 192 6.09 -7.69 15.29
CA GLU A 192 4.92 -7.13 15.96
C GLU A 192 5.29 -5.87 16.76
N ILE A 193 4.51 -4.81 16.60
CA ILE A 193 4.60 -3.55 17.37
C ILE A 193 3.51 -3.54 18.45
N GLU A 194 2.28 -3.88 18.05
CA GLU A 194 1.13 -3.98 18.95
C GLU A 194 0.10 -4.96 18.36
N ALA A 195 -0.72 -5.55 19.23
CA ALA A 195 -1.81 -6.42 18.83
C ALA A 195 -3.05 -6.24 19.72
N LEU A 196 -4.21 -6.40 19.12
CA LEU A 196 -5.50 -6.55 19.79
C LEU A 196 -6.02 -7.96 19.48
N SER A 197 -6.38 -8.71 20.53
CA SER A 197 -6.85 -10.10 20.40
C SER A 197 -8.13 -10.30 21.19
N GLU A 198 -9.18 -10.69 20.48
CA GLU A 198 -10.51 -11.06 20.98
C GLU A 198 -10.89 -12.46 20.42
N ASP A 199 -11.96 -13.06 20.91
CA ASP A 199 -12.34 -14.44 20.55
C ASP A 199 -12.55 -14.64 19.05
N SER A 200 -13.17 -13.66 18.39
CA SER A 200 -13.55 -13.72 16.96
C SER A 200 -12.80 -12.70 16.10
N PHE A 201 -11.84 -11.97 16.68
CA PHE A 201 -11.15 -10.88 16.01
C PHE A 201 -9.71 -10.73 16.51
N VAL A 202 -8.77 -10.55 15.58
CA VAL A 202 -7.38 -10.20 15.89
C VAL A 202 -6.95 -9.09 14.95
N SER A 203 -6.25 -8.08 15.47
CA SER A 203 -5.60 -7.03 14.69
C SER A 203 -4.14 -6.90 15.16
N VAL A 204 -3.21 -6.88 14.21
CA VAL A 204 -1.77 -6.79 14.45
C VAL A 204 -1.20 -5.65 13.63
N SER A 205 -0.43 -4.84 14.31
CA SER A 205 0.32 -3.69 13.81
C SER A 205 1.80 -4.08 13.82
N ALA A 206 2.48 -3.95 12.68
CA ALA A 206 3.82 -4.53 12.52
C ALA A 206 4.75 -3.72 11.59
N TYR A 207 6.02 -4.08 11.67
CA TYR A 207 7.05 -3.68 10.72
C TYR A 207 7.57 -4.89 9.96
N THR A 208 7.85 -4.75 8.66
CA THR A 208 8.51 -5.77 7.85
C THR A 208 9.51 -5.11 6.89
N PRO A 209 10.70 -5.69 6.66
CA PRO A 209 11.63 -5.20 5.65
C PRO A 209 11.15 -5.44 4.21
N LEU A 210 10.08 -6.22 3.99
CA LEU A 210 9.58 -6.56 2.66
C LEU A 210 8.77 -5.46 1.99
N LEU A 211 8.30 -4.46 2.75
CA LEU A 211 7.38 -3.42 2.26
C LEU A 211 8.03 -2.03 2.36
N GLY A 212 7.84 -1.21 1.32
CA GLY A 212 8.54 0.07 1.19
C GLY A 212 7.90 1.24 1.93
N GLU A 213 6.57 1.28 2.02
CA GLU A 213 5.83 2.42 2.58
C GLU A 213 5.83 2.39 4.10
N VAL A 214 6.46 3.37 4.78
CA VAL A 214 6.58 3.37 6.25
C VAL A 214 5.88 4.58 6.87
N ILE A 215 5.02 4.34 7.86
CA ILE A 215 4.56 5.35 8.81
C ILE A 215 5.49 5.31 10.01
N SER A 216 6.10 6.45 10.34
CA SER A 216 6.95 6.59 11.52
C SER A 216 6.30 7.55 12.51
N ASN A 217 6.26 7.18 13.79
CA ASN A 217 6.16 8.12 14.90
C ASN A 217 7.52 8.20 15.64
N GLU A 218 7.65 9.05 16.66
CA GLU A 218 8.96 9.32 17.29
C GLU A 218 9.68 8.08 17.85
N THR A 219 8.97 6.96 18.06
CA THR A 219 9.54 5.75 18.67
C THR A 219 9.36 4.46 17.86
N ASN A 220 8.37 4.37 16.96
CA ASN A 220 8.03 3.14 16.24
C ASN A 220 7.84 3.40 14.74
N LYS A 221 8.42 2.51 13.91
CA LYS A 221 8.17 2.43 12.46
C LYS A 221 7.17 1.30 12.21
N MET A 222 6.14 1.57 11.42
CA MET A 222 5.12 0.60 11.03
C MET A 222 4.93 0.67 9.51
N ASN A 223 4.77 -0.48 8.87
CA ASN A 223 4.40 -0.57 7.46
C ASN A 223 3.49 -1.76 7.13
N LEU A 224 2.94 -2.42 8.15
CA LEU A 224 2.05 -3.55 7.97
C LEU A 224 0.97 -3.52 9.03
N GLN A 225 -0.26 -3.74 8.60
CA GLN A 225 -1.37 -4.03 9.48
C GLN A 225 -2.14 -5.25 8.95
N LEU A 226 -2.37 -6.21 9.82
CA LEU A 226 -3.05 -7.47 9.53
C LEU A 226 -4.23 -7.61 10.47
N ALA A 227 -5.41 -7.93 9.95
CA ALA A 227 -6.56 -8.16 10.78
C ALA A 227 -7.37 -9.39 10.32
N LEU A 228 -7.70 -10.27 11.26
CA LEU A 228 -8.45 -11.50 11.05
C LEU A 228 -9.78 -11.44 11.79
N ARG A 229 -10.85 -11.91 11.14
CA ARG A 229 -12.18 -12.03 11.73
C ARG A 229 -12.82 -13.36 11.36
N THR A 230 -13.36 -14.09 12.33
CA THR A 230 -14.20 -15.27 12.06
C THR A 230 -15.66 -14.91 11.96
N GLU A 231 -16.36 -15.49 10.98
CA GLU A 231 -17.81 -15.38 10.82
C GLU A 231 -18.47 -16.76 10.95
N GLY A 232 -19.75 -16.78 11.36
CA GLY A 232 -20.60 -17.98 11.37
C GLY A 232 -19.98 -19.21 12.04
N LEU A 233 -20.01 -19.27 13.38
CA LEU A 233 -19.46 -20.36 14.20
C LEU A 233 -18.02 -20.80 13.80
N GLY A 234 -17.25 -19.95 13.13
CA GLY A 234 -15.86 -20.23 12.72
C GLY A 234 -15.70 -20.92 11.36
N ALA A 235 -16.77 -21.08 10.56
CA ALA A 235 -16.71 -21.75 9.26
C ALA A 235 -15.82 -21.01 8.24
N ARG A 236 -15.66 -19.70 8.41
CA ARG A 236 -14.91 -18.83 7.50
C ARG A 236 -14.13 -17.78 8.27
N THR A 237 -12.88 -17.56 7.87
CA THR A 237 -12.05 -16.48 8.39
C THR A 237 -11.77 -15.48 7.28
N THR A 238 -12.11 -14.22 7.52
CA THR A 238 -11.73 -13.09 6.68
C THR A 238 -10.38 -12.56 7.16
N ILE A 239 -9.48 -12.32 6.22
CA ILE A 239 -8.20 -11.65 6.44
C ILE A 239 -8.19 -10.35 5.66
N VAL A 240 -7.77 -9.28 6.32
CA VAL A 240 -7.48 -7.99 5.69
C VAL A 240 -6.02 -7.66 5.99
N VAL A 241 -5.23 -7.40 4.96
CA VAL A 241 -3.82 -6.99 5.09
C VAL A 241 -3.67 -5.64 4.42
N GLY A 242 -3.12 -4.68 5.13
CA GLY A 242 -2.88 -3.31 4.68
C GLY A 242 -1.42 -2.91 4.85
N THR A 243 -0.92 -2.10 3.93
CA THR A 243 0.37 -1.39 4.04
C THR A 243 0.18 0.06 3.60
N PRO A 244 0.70 1.03 4.36
CA PRO A 244 1.26 0.86 5.70
C PRO A 244 0.20 0.48 6.76
N ILE A 245 -1.08 0.77 6.50
CA ILE A 245 -2.24 0.48 7.36
C ILE A 245 -3.43 0.00 6.53
N ILE A 246 -4.44 -0.57 7.19
CA ILE A 246 -5.71 -0.93 6.57
C ILE A 246 -6.56 0.33 6.38
N THR A 247 -7.01 0.57 5.14
CA THR A 247 -7.89 1.70 4.76
C THR A 247 -9.27 1.25 4.28
N VAL A 248 -9.56 -0.04 4.36
CA VAL A 248 -10.82 -0.66 3.93
C VAL A 248 -11.52 -1.32 5.11
N GLU A 249 -12.85 -1.29 5.11
CA GLU A 249 -13.67 -1.93 6.16
C GLU A 249 -13.94 -3.42 5.85
N TYR A 250 -14.37 -4.15 6.88
CA TYR A 250 -14.77 -5.56 6.83
C TYR A 250 -16.07 -5.80 6.06
#